data_AF-A0A091FYV9-F1
#
_entry.id   AF-A0A091FYV9-F1
#
_cell.length_a   1.000
_cell.length_b   1.000
_cell.length_c   1.000
_cell.angle_alpha   90.00
_cell.angle_beta   90.00
_cell.angle_gamma   90.00
#
_symmetry.space_group_name_H-M   'P 1'
#
loop_
_entity.id
_entity.type
_entity.pdbx_description
1 polymer ?
#
loop_
_entity_poly.entity_id
_entity_poly.type
_entity_poly.pdbx_seq_one_letter_code
_entity_poly.pdbx_strand_id
1 'polypeptide(L)'
;LLPAGRVTKTKDGHEVRSCKVADKTGSITISVWDEIGGLIQPGDIIRLTKGYASLWKGCLTLYTGRGGELHKIGEFCMVYSEVPNFSEPNSEHIGQNKL
;
A
#
# COMPACT_ATOMS: atom_id res chain seq x y z
N LEU A 1 -8.80 5.48 4.07
CA LEU A 1 -7.46 5.04 4.53
C LEU A 1 -7.52 4.78 6.02
N LEU A 2 -7.07 3.60 6.45
CA LEU A 2 -6.91 3.24 7.87
C LEU A 2 -5.65 3.93 8.45
N PRO A 3 -5.40 3.90 9.77
CA PRO A 3 -4.30 4.65 10.38
C PRO A 3 -2.99 4.43 9.62
N ALA A 4 -2.23 5.51 9.43
CA ALA A 4 -0.91 5.44 8.79
C ALA A 4 -0.08 4.36 9.50
N GLY A 5 0.33 3.34 8.75
CA GLY A 5 1.05 2.21 9.35
C GLY A 5 2.46 2.61 9.77
N ARG A 6 3.13 1.68 10.48
CA ARG A 6 4.47 1.88 11.03
C ARG A 6 5.46 2.31 9.93
N VAL A 7 6.20 3.39 10.19
CA VAL A 7 7.34 3.79 9.36
C VAL A 7 8.53 2.88 9.68
N THR A 8 9.17 2.37 8.63
CA THR A 8 10.40 1.60 8.72
C THR A 8 11.49 2.28 7.90
N LYS A 9 12.76 2.12 8.28
CA LYS A 9 13.89 2.70 7.56
C LYS A 9 14.74 1.59 6.97
N THR A 10 15.07 1.69 5.69
CA THR A 10 15.96 0.75 5.01
C THR A 10 17.42 1.01 5.40
N LYS A 11 18.32 0.09 5.06
CA LYS A 11 19.76 0.19 5.42
C LYS A 11 20.45 1.40 4.77
N ASP A 12 20.01 1.77 3.59
CA ASP A 12 20.42 2.93 2.80
C ASP A 12 19.70 4.23 3.20
N GLY A 13 18.79 4.17 4.17
CA GLY A 13 18.23 5.34 4.84
C GLY A 13 16.89 5.83 4.28
N HIS A 14 16.29 5.13 3.33
CA HIS A 14 14.95 5.46 2.83
C HIS A 14 13.86 5.09 3.85
N GLU A 15 12.85 5.93 3.93
CA GLU A 15 11.68 5.65 4.77
C GLU A 15 10.63 4.89 3.97
N VAL A 16 10.02 3.88 4.58
CA VAL A 16 8.94 3.10 3.98
C VAL A 16 7.77 3.07 4.95
N ARG A 17 6.62 3.56 4.48
CA ARG A 17 5.35 3.52 5.20
C ARG A 17 4.41 2.54 4.53
N SER A 18 3.92 1.58 5.30
CA SER A 18 2.85 0.69 4.85
C SER A 18 1.49 1.31 5.19
N CYS A 19 0.60 1.44 4.22
CA CYS A 19 -0.74 1.99 4.39
C CYS A 19 -1.78 0.96 3.93
N LYS A 20 -2.87 0.79 4.67
CA LYS A 20 -4.01 -0.01 4.21
C LYS A 20 -4.98 0.90 3.45
N VAL A 21 -5.06 0.69 2.13
CA VAL A 21 -5.98 1.35 1.19
C VAL A 21 -7.15 0.42 0.89
N ALA A 22 -8.28 1.00 0.45
CA ALA A 22 -9.47 0.24 0.11
C ALA A 22 -10.29 0.94 -0.96
N ASP A 23 -11.01 0.15 -1.74
CA ASP A 23 -12.08 0.59 -2.63
C ASP A 23 -13.34 -0.24 -2.37
N LYS A 24 -14.37 -0.12 -3.21
CA LYS A 24 -15.63 -0.88 -3.04
C LYS A 24 -15.46 -2.41 -3.08
N THR A 25 -14.34 -2.91 -3.62
CA THR A 25 -14.10 -4.34 -3.88
C THR A 25 -13.31 -5.01 -2.76
N GLY A 26 -12.60 -4.25 -1.92
CA GLY A 26 -11.83 -4.78 -0.80
C GLY A 26 -10.67 -3.86 -0.41
N SER A 27 -9.73 -4.40 0.36
CA SER A 27 -8.57 -3.66 0.85
C SER A 27 -7.24 -4.32 0.50
N ILE A 28 -6.20 -3.51 0.40
CA ILE A 28 -4.83 -3.95 0.15
C ILE A 28 -3.84 -3.02 0.86
N THR A 29 -2.67 -3.55 1.18
CA THR A 29 -1.53 -2.80 1.69
C THR A 29 -0.76 -2.19 0.53
N ILE A 30 -0.52 -0.88 0.57
CA ILE A 30 0.44 -0.17 -0.29
C ILE A 30 1.68 0.19 0.54
N SER A 31 2.87 0.00 -0.03
CA SER A 31 4.12 0.50 0.55
C SER A 31 4.56 1.75 -0.21
N VAL A 32 4.67 2.86 0.52
CA VAL A 32 4.99 4.17 -0.01
C VAL A 32 6.32 4.64 0.57
N TRP A 33 7.17 5.19 -0.28
CA TRP A 33 8.55 5.52 0.03
C TRP A 33 8.72 7.01 0.31
N ASP A 34 9.66 7.31 1.19
CA ASP A 34 10.19 8.63 1.51
C ASP A 34 9.10 9.66 1.86
N GLU A 35 9.31 10.91 1.47
CA GLU A 35 8.47 12.05 1.84
C GLU A 35 7.00 11.84 1.44
N ILE A 36 6.74 11.19 0.30
CA ILE A 36 5.38 10.90 -0.18
C ILE A 36 4.62 10.05 0.84
N GLY A 37 5.29 9.08 1.48
CA GLY A 37 4.69 8.28 2.54
C GLY A 37 4.24 9.13 3.73
N GLY A 38 5.01 10.17 4.05
CA GLY A 38 4.73 11.14 5.11
C GLY A 38 3.45 11.96 4.89
N LEU A 39 3.16 12.30 3.63
CA LEU A 39 2.05 13.17 3.24
C LEU A 39 0.67 12.50 3.28
N ILE A 40 0.62 11.17 3.16
CA ILE A 40 -0.64 10.41 3.11
C ILE A 40 -1.34 10.40 4.47
N GLN A 41 -2.62 10.78 4.49
CA GLN A 41 -3.46 10.82 5.67
C GLN A 41 -4.68 9.89 5.58
N PRO A 42 -5.20 9.40 6.72
CA PRO A 42 -6.50 8.74 6.79
C PRO A 42 -7.60 9.60 6.16
N GLY A 43 -8.37 9.01 5.24
CA GLY A 43 -9.45 9.68 4.53
C GLY A 43 -9.08 10.23 3.14
N ASP A 44 -7.79 10.32 2.79
CA ASP A 44 -7.39 10.74 1.44
C ASP A 44 -7.91 9.78 0.37
N ILE A 45 -8.38 10.36 -0.73
CA ILE A 45 -8.67 9.66 -1.98
C ILE A 45 -7.48 9.88 -2.91
N ILE A 46 -6.80 8.80 -3.26
CA ILE A 46 -5.55 8.85 -4.00
C ILE A 46 -5.72 8.07 -5.30
N ARG A 47 -5.28 8.66 -6.41
CA ARG A 47 -5.10 7.97 -7.69
C ARG A 47 -3.66 7.50 -7.79
N LEU A 48 -3.47 6.19 -7.89
CA LEU A 48 -2.19 5.58 -8.24
C LEU A 48 -2.12 5.37 -9.76
N THR A 49 -1.03 5.81 -10.39
CA THR A 49 -0.72 5.51 -11.80
C THR A 49 0.50 4.61 -11.90
N LYS A 50 0.50 3.70 -12.89
CA LYS A 50 1.58 2.73 -13.12
C LYS A 50 2.01 1.98 -11.85
N GLY A 51 1.03 1.62 -11.02
CA GLY A 51 1.25 0.78 -9.86
C GLY A 51 1.59 -0.66 -10.27
N TYR A 52 2.28 -1.37 -9.40
CA TYR A 52 2.47 -2.82 -9.54
C TYR A 52 2.23 -3.50 -8.20
N ALA A 53 1.86 -4.77 -8.24
CA ALA A 53 1.69 -5.60 -7.05
C ALA A 53 2.79 -6.66 -6.99
N SER A 54 3.30 -6.92 -5.79
CA SER A 54 4.29 -7.97 -5.53
C SER A 54 4.09 -8.55 -4.13
N LEU A 55 4.55 -9.78 -3.92
CA LEU A 55 4.52 -10.39 -2.60
C LEU A 55 5.68 -9.86 -1.74
N TRP A 56 5.34 -9.37 -0.55
CA TRP A 56 6.31 -8.98 0.47
C TRP A 56 5.99 -9.71 1.76
N LYS A 57 6.94 -10.55 2.23
CA LYS A 57 6.76 -11.41 3.41
C LYS A 57 5.45 -12.23 3.36
N GLY A 58 5.05 -12.68 2.17
CA GLY A 58 3.82 -13.46 1.96
C GLY A 58 2.54 -12.63 1.79
N CYS A 59 2.61 -11.31 1.93
CA CYS A 59 1.47 -10.40 1.74
C CYS A 59 1.51 -9.77 0.34
N LEU A 60 0.43 -9.86 -0.43
CA LEU A 60 0.31 -9.11 -1.67
C LEU A 60 0.29 -7.61 -1.33
N THR A 61 1.26 -6.89 -1.86
CA THR A 61 1.51 -5.49 -1.53
C THR A 61 1.59 -4.66 -2.81
N LEU A 62 0.95 -3.50 -2.79
CA LEU A 62 0.93 -2.54 -3.88
C LEU A 62 2.11 -1.56 -3.76
N TYR A 63 2.66 -1.17 -4.90
CA TYR A 63 3.81 -0.27 -5.01
C TYR A 63 3.61 0.71 -6.16
N THR A 64 4.25 1.87 -6.05
CA THR A 64 4.37 2.82 -7.16
C THR A 64 5.46 2.34 -8.12
N GLY A 65 5.12 2.09 -9.39
CA GLY A 65 6.08 1.65 -10.40
C GLY A 65 6.95 2.77 -10.96
N ARG A 66 7.87 2.41 -11.86
CA ARG A 66 8.77 3.37 -12.52
C ARG A 66 7.96 4.41 -13.30
N GLY A 67 8.14 5.69 -12.95
CA GLY A 67 7.39 6.80 -13.54
C GLY A 67 5.89 6.79 -13.22
N GLY A 68 5.49 6.07 -12.16
CA GLY A 68 4.17 6.11 -11.56
C GLY A 68 4.08 7.17 -10.47
N GLU A 69 2.86 7.56 -10.13
CA GLU A 69 2.59 8.68 -9.23
C GLU A 69 1.42 8.35 -8.29
N LEU A 70 1.45 8.95 -7.10
CA LEU A 70 0.34 8.97 -6.15
C LEU A 70 -0.19 10.40 -6.07
N HIS A 71 -1.37 10.65 -6.63
CA HIS A 71 -2.00 11.97 -6.61
C HIS A 71 -3.22 11.96 -5.69
N LYS A 72 -3.22 12.82 -4.66
CA LYS A 72 -4.44 13.11 -3.91
C LYS A 72 -5.43 13.81 -4.84
N ILE A 73 -6.62 13.24 -4.97
CA ILE A 73 -7.70 13.75 -5.82
C ILE A 73 -8.94 14.15 -5.02
N GLY A 74 -8.94 13.91 -3.72
CA GLY A 74 -10.03 14.27 -2.84
C GLY A 74 -9.80 13.74 -1.43
N GLU A 75 -10.81 13.90 -0.61
CA GLU A 75 -10.85 13.42 0.77
C GLU A 75 -12.30 13.15 1.16
N PHE A 76 -12.51 12.12 1.98
CA PHE A 76 -13.82 11.72 2.50
C PHE A 76 -14.86 11.33 1.42
N CYS A 77 -15.95 10.66 1.82
CA CYS A 77 -17.09 10.31 0.96
C CYS A 77 -16.92 9.22 -0.11
N MET A 78 -15.73 8.63 -0.30
CA MET A 78 -15.60 7.44 -1.16
C MET A 78 -16.03 6.18 -0.40
N VAL A 79 -16.99 5.44 -0.98
CA VAL A 79 -17.44 4.15 -0.42
C VAL A 79 -16.35 3.11 -0.62
N TYR A 80 -16.05 2.36 0.44
CA TYR A 80 -15.05 1.29 0.42
C TYR A 80 -15.51 0.08 1.24
N SER A 81 -14.92 -1.08 0.96
CA SER A 81 -15.02 -2.29 1.76
C SER A 81 -13.63 -2.65 2.30
N GLU A 82 -13.54 -3.03 3.56
CA GLU A 82 -12.29 -3.57 4.11
C GLU A 82 -12.06 -5.04 3.76
N VAL A 83 -13.10 -5.73 3.29
CA VAL A 83 -13.08 -7.17 3.03
C VAL A 83 -13.41 -7.48 1.56
N PRO A 84 -12.72 -8.44 0.94
CA PRO A 84 -11.56 -9.17 1.48
C PRO A 84 -10.33 -8.25 1.62
N ASN A 85 -9.43 -8.62 2.52
CA ASN A 85 -8.10 -8.01 2.62
C ASN A 85 -7.13 -8.82 1.76
N PHE A 86 -6.81 -8.29 0.57
CA PHE A 86 -5.92 -8.95 -0.39
C PHE A 86 -4.48 -9.09 0.11
N SER A 87 -4.09 -8.37 1.16
CA SER A 87 -2.78 -8.50 1.79
C SER A 87 -2.72 -9.53 2.91
N GLU A 88 -3.80 -10.25 3.21
CA GLU A 88 -3.72 -11.35 4.16
C GLU A 88 -2.69 -12.39 3.68
N PRO A 89 -1.74 -12.78 4.54
CA PRO A 89 -0.71 -13.73 4.16
C PRO A 89 -1.38 -15.08 3.86
N ASN A 90 -1.28 -15.53 2.61
CA ASN A 90 -1.69 -16.88 2.24
C ASN A 90 -0.49 -17.82 2.45
N SER A 91 -0.70 -18.87 3.27
CA SER A 91 0.28 -19.91 3.57
C SER A 91 0.87 -20.58 2.32
N GLU A 92 0.12 -20.65 1.22
CA GLU A 92 0.58 -21.22 -0.05
C GLU A 92 1.72 -20.42 -0.71
N HIS A 93 1.79 -19.11 -0.46
CA HIS A 93 2.72 -18.20 -1.14
C HIS A 93 3.97 -17.88 -0.31
N ILE A 94 4.01 -18.32 0.96
CA ILE A 94 5.15 -18.09 1.88
C ILE A 94 6.43 -18.79 1.35
N GLY A 95 6.30 -19.80 0.49
CA GLY A 95 7.41 -20.58 -0.06
C GLY A 95 8.12 -19.97 -1.28
N GLN A 96 7.58 -18.94 -1.94
CA GLN A 96 8.13 -18.42 -3.20
C GLN A 96 9.29 -17.40 -3.03
N ASN A 97 9.62 -16.99 -1.79
CA ASN A 97 10.73 -16.06 -1.51
C ASN A 97 12.10 -16.74 -1.35
N LYS A 98 12.27 -17.97 -1.84
CA LYS A 98 13.55 -18.69 -1.88
C LYS A 98 13.90 -19.03 -3.33
N LEU A 99 14.32 -18.04 -4.11
CA LEU A 99 15.10 -18.19 -5.34
C LEU A 99 16.06 -17.03 -5.46
#